data_AF-A0A368YDP8-F1
#
_entry.id   AF-A0A368YDP8-F1
#
_cell.length_a   1.000
_cell.length_b   1.000
_cell.length_c   1.000
_cell.angle_alpha   90.00
_cell.angle_beta   90.00
_cell.angle_gamma   90.00
#
_symmetry.space_group_name_H-M   'P 1'
#
loop_
_entity.id
_entity.type
_entity.pdbx_description
1 polymer ?
#
loop_
_entity_poly.entity_id
_entity_poly.type
_entity_poly.pdbx_seq_one_letter_code
_entity_poly.pdbx_strand_id
1 'polypeptide(L)'
;MRIPWIAAACLSALPATAALADDDCHAPRAAWQPREAAMQAASRLGWRVEEIEADDGCWEIEGRDAEGRRIKAKLDPATLNVVKLRHRDGGRDRRREDVRAPAAPLAAPPANPLFQNGKPPVVQVN
;
A
#
# COMPACT_ATOMS: atom_id res chain seq x y z
N MET A 1 66.33 25.04 2.15
CA MET A 1 65.16 24.15 2.33
C MET A 1 64.35 24.15 1.05
N ARG A 2 63.96 22.96 0.58
CA ARG A 2 63.26 22.67 -0.68
C ARG A 2 61.79 22.51 -0.35
N ILE A 3 60.93 23.36 -0.90
CA ILE A 3 59.48 23.35 -0.67
C ILE A 3 58.89 22.29 -1.61
N PRO A 4 58.40 21.13 -1.14
CA PRO A 4 57.76 20.17 -2.02
C PRO A 4 56.36 20.68 -2.38
N TRP A 5 56.08 20.68 -3.67
CA TRP A 5 54.76 20.94 -4.24
C TRP A 5 53.76 19.93 -3.67
N ILE A 6 52.88 20.40 -2.77
CA ILE A 6 51.73 19.60 -2.33
C ILE A 6 50.71 19.67 -3.46
N ALA A 7 50.54 18.55 -4.14
CA ALA A 7 49.60 18.35 -5.21
C ALA A 7 48.17 18.68 -4.74
N ALA A 8 47.57 19.68 -5.39
CA ALA A 8 46.15 19.93 -5.30
C ALA A 8 45.40 18.86 -6.10
N ALA A 9 44.85 17.87 -5.39
CA ALA A 9 43.83 16.98 -5.92
C ALA A 9 42.63 17.02 -4.97
N CYS A 10 41.88 18.12 -5.01
CA CYS A 10 40.54 18.15 -4.44
C CYS A 10 39.63 17.31 -5.34
N LEU A 11 39.60 16.00 -5.08
CA LEU A 11 38.59 15.10 -5.62
C LEU A 11 37.27 15.45 -4.93
N SER A 12 36.50 16.33 -5.54
CA SER A 12 35.14 16.68 -5.11
C SER A 12 34.29 15.41 -5.15
N ALA A 13 34.03 14.83 -3.99
CA ALA A 13 32.98 13.83 -3.83
C ALA A 13 31.64 14.51 -4.14
N LEU A 14 31.08 14.20 -5.31
CA LEU A 14 29.69 14.52 -5.64
C LEU A 14 28.82 13.75 -4.65
N PRO A 15 28.01 14.39 -3.79
CA PRO A 15 26.97 13.65 -3.10
C PRO A 15 26.00 13.15 -4.17
N ALA A 16 25.94 11.83 -4.34
CA ALA A 16 24.87 11.20 -5.10
C ALA A 16 23.58 11.46 -4.33
N THR A 17 22.84 12.51 -4.70
CA THR A 17 21.45 12.66 -4.29
C THR A 17 20.69 11.46 -4.82
N ALA A 18 20.33 10.54 -3.94
CA ALA A 18 19.42 9.46 -4.25
C ALA A 18 18.13 10.08 -4.79
N ALA A 19 17.71 9.63 -5.98
CA ALA A 19 16.36 9.91 -6.45
C ALA A 19 15.40 9.12 -5.53
N LEU A 20 14.87 9.80 -4.51
CA LEU A 20 13.83 9.22 -3.66
C LEU A 20 12.55 9.11 -4.48
N ALA A 21 12.24 7.89 -4.93
CA ALA A 21 10.86 7.50 -5.14
C ALA A 21 10.23 7.35 -3.74
N ASP A 22 9.87 8.48 -3.13
CA ASP A 22 9.41 8.62 -1.74
C ASP A 22 7.94 8.15 -1.61
N ASP A 23 7.69 6.88 -1.92
CA ASP A 23 6.37 6.26 -1.73
C ASP A 23 6.27 5.51 -0.37
N ASP A 24 7.37 5.43 0.37
CA ASP A 24 7.55 4.66 1.61
C ASP A 24 7.79 5.55 2.83
N CYS A 25 7.16 5.23 3.96
CA CYS A 25 7.30 6.01 5.19
C CYS A 25 8.48 5.49 6.02
N HIS A 26 9.31 6.39 6.54
CA HIS A 26 10.58 6.05 7.20
C HIS A 26 10.56 6.19 8.73
N ALA A 27 9.38 6.21 9.35
CA ALA A 27 9.26 6.40 10.79
C ALA A 27 9.69 5.15 11.60
N PRO A 28 10.51 5.32 12.66
CA PRO A 28 10.95 4.19 13.48
C PRO A 28 9.75 3.56 14.21
N ARG A 29 9.71 2.23 14.34
CA ARG A 29 8.58 1.49 14.93
C ARG A 29 8.13 2.00 16.31
N ALA A 30 9.05 2.52 17.12
CA ALA A 30 8.74 3.11 18.43
C ALA A 30 7.88 4.38 18.35
N ALA A 31 7.91 5.10 17.23
CA ALA A 31 7.12 6.30 16.99
C ALA A 31 5.74 6.01 16.37
N TRP A 32 5.45 4.75 16.03
CA TRP A 32 4.20 4.41 15.37
C TRP A 32 3.01 4.59 16.30
N GLN A 33 2.04 5.37 15.84
CA GLN A 33 0.75 5.46 16.49
C GLN A 33 -0.03 4.15 16.32
N PRO A 34 -0.88 3.78 17.30
CA PRO A 34 -1.66 2.55 17.23
C PRO A 34 -2.67 2.60 16.08
N ARG A 35 -3.10 1.41 15.63
CA ARG A 35 -4.08 1.24 14.55
C ARG A 35 -5.35 2.07 14.78
N GLU A 36 -5.81 2.12 16.02
CA GLU A 36 -7.00 2.86 16.42
C GLU A 36 -6.85 4.37 16.17
N ALA A 37 -5.65 4.93 16.36
CA ALA A 37 -5.39 6.34 16.09
C ALA A 37 -5.45 6.64 14.60
N ALA A 38 -4.90 5.76 13.75
CA ALA A 38 -5.01 5.85 12.30
C ALA A 38 -6.47 5.73 11.81
N MET A 39 -7.26 4.80 12.38
CA MET A 39 -8.70 4.69 12.10
C MET A 39 -9.46 5.97 12.47
N GLN A 40 -9.14 6.57 13.63
CA GLN A 40 -9.75 7.83 14.04
C GLN A 40 -9.35 8.99 13.12
N ALA A 41 -8.09 9.04 12.68
CA ALA A 41 -7.63 10.04 11.71
C ALA A 41 -8.41 9.94 10.40
N ALA A 42 -8.56 8.73 9.84
CA ALA A 42 -9.38 8.50 8.66
C ALA A 42 -10.86 8.88 8.87
N SER A 43 -11.43 8.54 10.02
CA SER A 43 -12.81 8.90 10.36
C SER A 43 -13.00 10.43 10.41
N ARG A 44 -12.02 11.17 10.94
CA ARG A 44 -12.03 12.65 10.95
C ARG A 44 -11.95 13.27 9.55
N LEU A 45 -11.34 12.56 8.60
CA LEU A 45 -11.30 12.94 7.18
C LEU A 45 -12.61 12.60 6.45
N GLY A 46 -13.60 12.04 7.14
CA GLY A 46 -14.88 11.62 6.56
C GLY A 46 -14.79 10.31 5.78
N TRP A 47 -13.75 9.52 6.01
CA TRP A 47 -13.56 8.24 5.31
C TRP A 47 -14.20 7.09 6.07
N ARG A 48 -14.86 6.20 5.34
CA ARG A 48 -15.29 4.89 5.84
C ARG A 48 -14.17 3.89 5.60
N VAL A 49 -13.48 3.52 6.68
CA VAL A 49 -12.41 2.52 6.67
C VAL A 49 -13.02 1.12 6.44
N GLU A 50 -12.49 0.39 5.46
CA GLU A 50 -12.83 -1.01 5.20
C GLU A 50 -11.69 -1.92 5.68
N GLU A 51 -10.46 -1.51 5.43
CA GLU A 51 -9.25 -2.22 5.82
C GLU A 51 -8.17 -1.23 6.27
N ILE A 52 -7.34 -1.66 7.22
CA ILE A 52 -6.16 -0.91 7.64
C ILE A 52 -5.04 -1.88 7.98
N GLU A 53 -3.88 -1.66 7.38
CA GLU A 53 -2.70 -2.49 7.51
C GLU A 53 -1.42 -1.66 7.61
N ALA A 54 -0.35 -2.27 8.13
CA ALA A 54 0.97 -1.68 8.15
C ALA A 54 1.75 -2.21 6.94
N ASP A 55 2.06 -1.34 5.98
CA ASP A 55 2.67 -1.71 4.70
C ASP A 55 3.73 -0.69 4.28
N ASP A 56 4.89 -1.16 3.82
CA ASP A 56 6.05 -0.33 3.42
C ASP A 56 6.40 0.80 4.40
N GLY A 57 6.32 0.50 5.69
CA GLY A 57 6.59 1.47 6.75
C GLY A 57 5.49 2.51 6.99
N CYS A 58 4.37 2.45 6.27
CA CYS A 58 3.20 3.32 6.40
C CYS A 58 2.00 2.61 7.05
N TRP A 59 1.02 3.38 7.51
CA TRP A 59 -0.35 2.88 7.68
C TRP A 59 -1.08 2.99 6.35
N GLU A 60 -1.51 1.88 5.80
CA GLU A 60 -2.33 1.83 4.60
C GLU A 60 -3.81 1.64 4.96
N ILE A 61 -4.68 2.45 4.35
CA ILE A 61 -6.12 2.44 4.56
C ILE A 61 -6.81 2.26 3.22
N GLU A 62 -7.59 1.18 3.09
CA GLU A 62 -8.55 1.02 2.00
C GLU A 62 -9.95 1.32 2.52
N GLY A 63 -10.73 2.06 1.73
CA GLY A 63 -12.06 2.47 2.15
C GLY A 63 -12.82 3.31 1.15
N ARG A 64 -13.76 4.12 1.65
CA ARG A 64 -14.50 5.09 0.86
C ARG A 64 -14.38 6.50 1.42
N ASP A 65 -14.28 7.48 0.54
CA ASP A 65 -14.32 8.90 0.94
C ASP A 65 -15.76 9.35 1.27
N ALA A 66 -15.91 10.64 1.63
CA ALA A 66 -17.20 11.24 1.94
C ALA A 66 -18.19 11.23 0.76
N GLU A 67 -17.69 11.17 -0.47
CA GLU A 67 -18.47 11.08 -1.70
C GLU A 67 -18.81 9.62 -2.07
N GLY A 68 -18.33 8.65 -1.28
CA GLY A 68 -18.56 7.23 -1.48
C GLY A 68 -17.62 6.58 -2.51
N ARG A 69 -16.60 7.29 -3.01
CA ARG A 69 -15.62 6.74 -3.96
C ARG A 69 -14.61 5.87 -3.23
N ARG A 70 -14.16 4.79 -3.87
CA ARG A 70 -13.12 3.92 -3.32
C ARG A 70 -11.78 4.64 -3.28
N ILE A 71 -11.13 4.60 -2.13
CA ILE A 71 -9.82 5.20 -1.91
C ILE A 71 -8.85 4.19 -1.31
N LYS A 72 -7.56 4.39 -1.62
CA LYS A 72 -6.41 3.76 -0.98
C LYS A 72 -5.48 4.87 -0.53
N ALA A 73 -5.28 4.99 0.78
CA ALA A 73 -4.48 6.05 1.39
C ALA A 73 -3.30 5.45 2.17
N LYS A 74 -2.11 6.02 2.02
CA LYS A 74 -0.98 5.78 2.92
C LYS A 74 -0.85 6.98 3.87
N LEU A 75 -0.69 6.70 5.15
CA LEU A 75 -0.49 7.65 6.24
C LEU A 75 0.89 7.44 6.86
N ASP A 76 1.58 8.54 7.18
CA ASP A 76 2.80 8.48 7.99
C ASP A 76 2.45 7.93 9.38
N PRO A 77 3.16 6.91 9.88
CA PRO A 77 2.73 6.22 11.09
C PRO A 77 3.01 7.01 12.38
N ALA A 78 3.89 8.01 12.34
CA ALA A 78 4.19 8.85 13.50
C ALA A 78 3.25 10.05 13.63
N THR A 79 2.86 10.63 12.51
CA THR A 79 2.08 11.88 12.45
C THR A 79 0.63 11.66 12.03
N LEU A 80 0.32 10.53 11.38
CA LEU A 80 -0.95 10.23 10.71
C LEU A 80 -1.30 11.25 9.63
N ASN A 81 -0.29 11.87 9.01
CA ASN A 81 -0.48 12.71 7.85
C ASN A 81 -0.64 11.85 6.59
N VAL A 82 -1.55 12.25 5.71
CA VAL A 82 -1.75 11.57 4.41
C VAL A 82 -0.54 11.83 3.54
N VAL A 83 0.25 10.79 3.27
CA VAL A 83 1.40 10.87 2.36
C VAL A 83 0.99 10.53 0.93
N LYS A 84 -0.03 9.67 0.75
CA LYS A 84 -0.54 9.27 -0.55
C LYS A 84 -2.03 9.00 -0.49
N LEU A 85 -2.79 9.48 -1.47
CA LEU A 85 -4.20 9.16 -1.65
C LEU A 85 -4.46 8.82 -3.11
N ARG A 86 -4.99 7.64 -3.38
CA ARG A 86 -5.37 7.17 -4.71
C ARG A 86 -6.85 6.84 -4.72
N HIS A 87 -7.60 7.41 -5.65
CA HIS A 87 -8.95 6.95 -5.96
C HIS A 87 -8.83 5.72 -6.85
N ARG A 88 -9.48 4.62 -6.46
CA ARG A 88 -9.55 3.41 -7.27
C ARG A 88 -10.68 3.59 -8.29
N ASP A 89 -10.46 4.51 -9.22
CA ASP A 89 -11.32 4.68 -10.39
C ASP A 89 -11.14 3.42 -11.22
N GLY A 90 -12.22 2.68 -11.46
CA GLY A 90 -12.19 1.41 -12.19
C GLY A 90 -11.42 1.58 -13.50
N GLY A 91 -10.16 1.14 -13.50
CA GLY A 91 -9.28 1.25 -14.64
C GLY A 91 -9.94 0.51 -15.79
N ARG A 92 -10.45 1.28 -16.76
CA ARG A 92 -10.79 0.76 -18.08
C ARG A 92 -9.53 0.11 -18.62
N ASP A 93 -9.53 -1.21 -18.54
CA ASP A 93 -9.00 -2.16 -19.49
C ASP A 93 -8.20 -1.49 -20.62
N ARG A 94 -6.89 -1.33 -20.41
CA ARG A 94 -6.00 -1.17 -21.54
C ARG A 94 -5.86 -2.55 -22.18
N ARG A 95 -6.83 -2.84 -23.05
CA ARG A 95 -6.66 -3.53 -24.33
C ARG A 95 -5.28 -4.19 -24.45
N ARG A 96 -5.16 -5.42 -23.95
CA ARG A 96 -4.29 -6.39 -24.58
C ARG A 96 -5.16 -7.12 -25.59
N GLU A 97 -5.06 -6.68 -26.85
CA GLU A 97 -5.35 -7.54 -27.99
C GLU A 97 -4.47 -8.80 -27.85
N ASP A 98 -5.03 -9.84 -27.22
CA ASP A 98 -4.64 -11.21 -27.48
C ASP A 98 -5.83 -11.84 -28.21
N VAL A 99 -5.65 -12.04 -29.52
CA VAL A 99 -6.56 -12.79 -30.37
C VAL A 99 -6.49 -14.24 -29.93
N ARG A 100 -7.25 -14.61 -28.89
CA ARG A 100 -7.52 -16.01 -28.57
C ARG A 100 -8.94 -16.37 -29.01
N ALA A 101 -8.98 -17.22 -30.03
CA ALA A 101 -10.15 -17.89 -30.61
C ALA A 101 -11.19 -18.39 -29.57
N PRO A 102 -12.47 -18.58 -29.95
CA PRO A 102 -13.53 -18.89 -29.01
C PRO A 102 -13.34 -20.29 -28.40
N ALA A 103 -13.27 -20.38 -27.07
CA ALA A 103 -13.19 -21.66 -26.37
C ALA A 103 -14.22 -21.72 -25.21
N ALA A 104 -15.34 -22.40 -25.53
CA ALA A 104 -16.19 -23.25 -24.69
C ALA A 104 -16.89 -22.70 -23.41
N PRO A 105 -18.06 -23.26 -23.02
CA PRO A 105 -18.79 -22.84 -21.83
C PRO A 105 -18.07 -23.24 -20.53
N LEU A 106 -18.27 -22.40 -19.51
CA LEU A 106 -17.77 -22.51 -18.14
C LEU A 106 -17.89 -23.94 -17.57
N ALA A 107 -16.76 -24.60 -17.37
CA ALA A 107 -16.69 -25.77 -16.51
C ALA A 107 -16.94 -25.33 -15.05
N ALA A 108 -17.79 -26.08 -14.35
CA ALA A 108 -18.11 -25.86 -12.94
C ALA A 108 -16.86 -25.86 -12.03
N PRO A 109 -16.89 -25.15 -10.89
CA PRO A 109 -15.79 -25.16 -9.94
C PRO A 109 -15.50 -26.59 -9.43
N PRO A 110 -14.24 -26.92 -9.08
CA PRO A 110 -13.88 -28.23 -8.58
C PRO A 110 -14.60 -28.50 -7.25
N ALA A 111 -15.23 -29.67 -7.14
CA ALA A 111 -15.86 -30.10 -5.89
C ALA A 111 -14.79 -30.26 -4.80
N ASN A 112 -14.87 -29.44 -3.75
CA ASN A 112 -14.04 -29.55 -2.56
C ASN A 112 -14.92 -30.09 -1.40
N PRO A 113 -14.53 -31.16 -0.69
CA PRO A 113 -15.41 -31.83 0.28
C PRO A 113 -15.75 -31.01 1.54
N LEU A 114 -15.22 -29.79 1.68
CA LEU A 114 -15.40 -28.93 2.86
C LEU A 114 -16.80 -28.28 2.99
N PHE A 115 -17.61 -28.29 1.93
CA PHE A 115 -18.93 -27.63 1.92
C PHE A 115 -20.08 -28.58 1.60
N GLN A 116 -19.90 -29.87 1.88
CA GLN A 116 -20.93 -30.87 1.59
C GLN A 116 -22.18 -30.57 2.41
N ASN A 117 -23.26 -30.22 1.70
CA ASN A 117 -24.64 -30.04 2.16
C ASN A 117 -25.11 -28.61 2.53
N GLY A 118 -24.35 -27.56 2.18
CA GLY A 118 -24.87 -26.17 2.26
C GLY A 118 -25.24 -25.69 3.67
N LYS A 119 -24.76 -26.37 4.71
CA LYS A 119 -24.86 -25.93 6.10
C LYS A 119 -23.55 -25.23 6.48
N PRO A 120 -23.57 -24.00 7.01
CA PRO A 120 -22.36 -23.35 7.48
C PRO A 120 -21.70 -24.19 8.60
N PRO A 121 -20.37 -24.41 8.56
CA PRO A 121 -19.69 -25.15 9.61
C PRO A 121 -19.76 -24.36 10.93
N VAL A 122 -20.17 -25.03 12.00
CA VAL A 122 -20.26 -24.42 13.33
C VAL A 122 -18.92 -24.58 14.04
N VAL A 123 -18.32 -23.47 14.44
CA VAL A 123 -17.11 -23.44 15.28
C VAL A 123 -17.48 -23.99 16.65
N GLN A 124 -16.88 -25.11 17.06
CA GLN A 124 -17.01 -25.61 18.43
C GLN A 124 -15.95 -24.93 19.30
N VAL A 125 -16.40 -24.15 20.27
CA VAL A 125 -15.56 -23.53 21.30
C VAL A 125 -15.59 -24.47 22.50
N ASN A 126 -14.43 -24.98 22.90
CA ASN A 126 -14.26 -25.85 24.06
C ASN A 126 -13.76 -25.07 25.27
#